data_AF-A0A226C0V3-F1
#
_entry.id   AF-A0A226C0V3-F1
#
_cell.length_a   1.000
_cell.length_b   1.000
_cell.length_c   1.000
_cell.angle_alpha   90.00
_cell.angle_beta   90.00
_cell.angle_gamma   90.00
#
_symmetry.space_group_name_H-M   'P 1'
#
loop_
_entity.id
_entity.type
_entity.pdbx_description
1 polymer ?
#
loop_
_entity_poly.entity_id
_entity_poly.type
_entity_poly.pdbx_seq_one_letter_code
_entity_poly.pdbx_strand_id
1 'polypeptide(L)'
;MTIPRLVEEIQRFQYKVEIKNELVNVISIEDELYLSSTYQLNPRKVQQLSLKNGILPLRYSKNYNPLGINGQLSLLHSTIGVVGVGELGKAVIEIIARIGIGHIIIIDHKDLNETNFTIENNIGIKKITAAAKQVEKINSGVSTTLYSIKLNQKNVLQLLDPCDVVVDATNDKDSSILLENTVNDLNIPLVHSNQHDFTNQVTPKSTKNEYNLSYCNSFMTANRQAQEVVNSIAKNI
;
A
#
# COMPACT_ATOMS: atom_id res chain seq x y z
N MET A 1 -3.84 -9.77 -30.26
CA MET A 1 -4.16 -8.36 -29.96
C MET A 1 -2.88 -7.70 -29.44
N THR A 2 -2.48 -6.54 -29.95
CA THR A 2 -1.12 -6.01 -29.80
C THR A 2 -1.06 -4.85 -28.79
N ILE A 3 -0.01 -4.82 -27.96
CA ILE A 3 0.29 -3.71 -27.01
C ILE A 3 0.28 -2.33 -27.70
N PRO A 4 0.85 -2.16 -28.92
CA PRO A 4 0.77 -0.90 -29.68
C PRO A 4 -0.63 -0.29 -29.78
N ARG A 5 -1.66 -1.08 -30.11
CA ARG A 5 -3.03 -0.58 -30.28
C ARG A 5 -3.62 -0.05 -28.96
N LEU A 6 -3.30 -0.69 -27.84
CA LEU A 6 -3.74 -0.20 -26.52
C LEU A 6 -3.09 1.14 -26.17
N VAL A 7 -1.81 1.33 -26.52
CA VAL A 7 -1.12 2.60 -26.29
C VAL A 7 -1.75 3.73 -27.10
N GLU A 8 -2.10 3.48 -28.36
CA GLU A 8 -2.84 4.44 -29.20
C GLU A 8 -4.18 4.85 -28.58
N GLU A 9 -4.95 3.88 -28.07
CA GLU A 9 -6.21 4.19 -27.37
C GLU A 9 -5.97 4.98 -26.07
N ILE A 10 -4.98 4.62 -25.25
CA ILE A 10 -4.62 5.39 -24.04
C ILE A 10 -4.31 6.86 -24.40
N GLN A 11 -3.55 7.08 -25.47
CA GLN A 11 -3.22 8.43 -25.95
C GLN A 11 -4.46 9.18 -26.48
N ARG A 12 -5.46 8.47 -27.01
CA ARG A 12 -6.71 9.06 -27.49
C ARG A 12 -7.62 9.51 -26.36
N PHE A 13 -7.67 8.75 -25.25
CA PHE A 13 -8.46 9.09 -24.06
C PHE A 13 -7.79 10.14 -23.15
N GLN A 14 -6.53 10.49 -23.40
CA GLN A 14 -5.83 11.44 -22.54
C GLN A 14 -6.42 12.85 -22.64
N TYR A 15 -6.32 13.60 -21.54
CA TYR A 15 -6.62 15.03 -21.49
C TYR A 15 -5.68 15.74 -20.53
N LYS A 16 -5.67 17.08 -20.55
CA LYS A 16 -4.78 17.87 -19.68
C LYS A 16 -5.50 18.32 -18.41
N VAL A 17 -4.83 18.19 -17.28
CA VAL A 17 -5.26 18.75 -15.98
C VAL A 17 -4.10 19.56 -15.40
N GLU A 18 -4.43 20.70 -14.78
CA GLU A 18 -3.46 21.49 -14.04
C GLU A 18 -3.23 20.88 -12.64
N ILE A 19 -1.99 20.48 -12.35
CA ILE A 19 -1.56 19.94 -11.06
C ILE A 19 -0.42 20.82 -10.53
N LYS A 20 -0.69 21.62 -9.49
CA LYS A 20 0.27 22.58 -8.90
C LYS A 20 1.00 23.43 -9.95
N ASN A 21 0.24 24.08 -10.85
CA ASN A 21 0.72 24.97 -11.91
C ASN A 21 1.45 24.28 -13.09
N GLU A 22 1.34 22.96 -13.21
CA GLU A 22 1.84 22.20 -14.35
C GLU A 22 0.68 21.53 -15.10
N LEU A 23 0.66 21.64 -16.43
CA LEU A 23 -0.31 20.92 -17.26
C LEU A 23 0.18 19.49 -17.52
N VAL A 24 -0.47 18.52 -16.89
CA VAL A 24 -0.11 17.11 -16.96
C VAL A 24 -1.13 16.36 -17.83
N ASN A 25 -0.66 15.49 -18.72
CA ASN A 25 -1.54 14.57 -19.44
C ASN A 25 -2.04 13.49 -18.47
N VAL A 26 -3.34 13.28 -18.42
CA VAL A 26 -3.99 12.33 -17.52
C VAL A 26 -4.96 11.41 -18.27
N ILE A 27 -5.29 10.28 -17.65
CA ILE A 27 -6.40 9.40 -18.05
C ILE A 27 -7.34 9.22 -16.86
N SER A 28 -8.66 9.19 -17.11
CA SER A 28 -9.65 9.05 -16.05
C SER A 28 -9.75 7.60 -15.56
N ILE A 29 -10.29 7.38 -14.35
CA ILE A 29 -10.54 6.04 -13.83
C ILE A 29 -11.55 5.29 -14.72
N GLU A 30 -12.55 5.99 -15.26
CA GLU A 30 -13.56 5.41 -16.13
C GLU A 30 -12.92 4.86 -17.42
N ASP A 31 -12.06 5.65 -18.05
CA ASP A 31 -11.35 5.25 -19.27
C ASP A 31 -10.35 4.11 -18.99
N GLU A 32 -9.64 4.16 -17.85
CA GLU A 32 -8.77 3.06 -17.42
C GLU A 32 -9.53 1.73 -17.33
N LEU A 33 -10.70 1.74 -16.68
CA LEU A 33 -11.53 0.54 -16.49
C LEU A 33 -12.20 0.10 -17.80
N TYR A 34 -12.61 1.04 -18.65
CA TYR A 34 -13.13 0.76 -19.98
C TYR A 34 -12.08 0.05 -20.85
N LEU A 35 -10.85 0.57 -20.89
CA LEU A 35 -9.76 -0.04 -21.64
C LEU A 35 -9.36 -1.39 -21.06
N SER A 36 -9.29 -1.50 -19.73
CA SER A 36 -9.03 -2.76 -19.04
C SER A 36 -10.04 -3.84 -19.44
N SER A 37 -11.33 -3.49 -19.47
CA SER A 37 -12.43 -4.41 -19.81
C SER A 37 -12.43 -4.76 -21.30
N THR A 38 -12.31 -3.76 -22.16
CA THR A 38 -12.28 -3.91 -23.62
C THR A 38 -11.12 -4.81 -24.08
N TYR A 39 -9.96 -4.66 -23.43
CA TYR A 39 -8.77 -5.42 -23.76
C TYR A 39 -8.58 -6.68 -22.89
N GLN A 40 -9.49 -6.98 -21.96
CA GLN A 40 -9.41 -8.13 -21.04
C GLN A 40 -8.07 -8.20 -20.28
N LEU A 41 -7.59 -7.05 -19.82
CA LEU A 41 -6.34 -6.92 -19.06
C LEU A 41 -6.63 -6.55 -17.61
N ASN A 42 -5.66 -6.78 -16.73
CA ASN A 42 -5.70 -6.19 -15.39
C ASN A 42 -5.57 -4.65 -15.49
N PRO A 43 -6.34 -3.86 -14.72
CA PRO A 43 -6.27 -2.39 -14.75
C PRO A 43 -4.86 -1.83 -14.52
N ARG A 44 -4.02 -2.52 -13.72
CA ARG A 44 -2.60 -2.16 -13.54
C ARG A 44 -1.85 -2.08 -14.86
N LYS A 45 -2.17 -2.96 -15.82
CA LYS A 45 -1.47 -2.98 -17.11
C LYS A 45 -1.74 -1.71 -17.90
N VAL A 46 -2.98 -1.21 -17.86
CA VAL A 46 -3.35 0.09 -18.46
C VAL A 46 -2.58 1.20 -17.75
N GLN A 47 -2.61 1.23 -16.40
CA GLN A 47 -1.89 2.24 -15.61
C GLN A 47 -0.37 2.26 -15.90
N GLN A 48 0.26 1.09 -15.98
CA GLN A 48 1.68 0.97 -16.32
C GLN A 48 1.99 1.51 -17.72
N LEU A 49 1.14 1.20 -18.71
CA LEU A 49 1.31 1.70 -20.07
C LEU A 49 1.06 3.20 -20.15
N SER A 50 0.06 3.74 -19.44
CA SER A 50 -0.17 5.18 -19.34
C SER A 50 1.06 5.89 -18.79
N LEU A 51 1.58 5.45 -17.64
CA LEU A 51 2.77 6.05 -17.01
C LEU A 51 4.00 5.97 -17.93
N LYS A 52 4.25 4.82 -18.57
CA LYS A 52 5.35 4.67 -19.54
C LYS A 52 5.25 5.59 -20.75
N ASN A 53 4.06 6.12 -21.04
CA ASN A 53 3.81 7.04 -22.15
C ASN A 53 3.57 8.49 -21.66
N GLY A 54 3.96 8.83 -20.43
CA GLY A 54 3.85 10.20 -19.93
C GLY A 54 2.42 10.62 -19.58
N ILE A 55 1.51 9.67 -19.38
CA ILE A 55 0.11 9.89 -19.04
C ILE A 55 -0.15 9.40 -17.62
N LEU A 56 -0.52 10.31 -16.72
CA LEU A 56 -0.78 10.01 -15.32
C LEU A 56 -2.21 9.49 -15.13
N PRO A 57 -2.43 8.28 -14.55
CA PRO A 57 -3.75 7.90 -14.06
C PRO A 57 -4.25 8.94 -13.05
N LEU A 58 -5.40 9.59 -13.32
CA LEU A 58 -5.83 10.78 -12.57
C LEU A 58 -5.99 10.52 -11.06
N ARG A 59 -6.30 9.28 -10.68
CA ARG A 59 -6.35 8.85 -9.27
C ARG A 59 -5.06 9.10 -8.50
N TYR A 60 -3.92 9.15 -9.17
CA TYR A 60 -2.61 9.40 -8.58
C TYR A 60 -2.19 10.88 -8.65
N SER A 61 -3.08 11.79 -9.04
CA SER A 61 -2.80 13.23 -9.11
C SER A 61 -2.24 13.83 -7.82
N LYS A 62 -2.72 13.36 -6.65
CA LYS A 62 -2.21 13.83 -5.35
C LYS A 62 -0.77 13.36 -5.05
N ASN A 63 -0.32 12.30 -5.71
CA ASN A 63 1.03 11.76 -5.56
C ASN A 63 2.03 12.42 -6.53
N TYR A 64 1.53 13.06 -7.60
CA TYR A 64 2.35 13.60 -8.69
C TYR A 64 3.46 14.52 -8.20
N ASN A 65 3.18 15.37 -7.21
CA ASN A 65 4.20 16.16 -6.53
C ASN A 65 4.28 15.65 -5.09
N PRO A 66 5.29 14.84 -4.72
CA PRO A 66 6.70 14.95 -5.15
C PRO A 66 7.24 13.86 -6.12
N LEU A 67 6.45 12.87 -6.52
CA LEU A 67 6.99 11.64 -7.12
C LEU A 67 7.19 11.67 -8.65
N GLY A 68 6.41 12.50 -9.35
CA GLY A 68 6.27 12.48 -10.79
C GLY A 68 5.75 11.15 -11.33
N ILE A 69 5.81 10.99 -12.65
CA ILE A 69 5.37 9.78 -13.35
C ILE A 69 6.26 8.57 -13.01
N ASN A 70 7.58 8.77 -12.96
CA ASN A 70 8.54 7.69 -12.69
C ASN A 70 8.43 7.17 -11.26
N GLY A 71 8.22 8.06 -10.28
CA GLY A 71 7.98 7.67 -8.90
C GLY A 71 6.68 6.87 -8.77
N GLN A 72 5.60 7.32 -9.41
CA GLN A 72 4.35 6.56 -9.43
C GLN A 72 4.50 5.19 -10.12
N LEU A 73 5.28 5.10 -11.21
CA LEU A 73 5.55 3.83 -11.89
C LEU A 73 6.32 2.86 -10.98
N SER A 74 7.26 3.38 -10.18
CA SER A 74 8.01 2.58 -9.20
C SER A 74 7.10 2.04 -8.10
N LEU A 75 6.18 2.86 -7.58
CA LEU A 75 5.15 2.40 -6.63
C LEU A 75 4.30 1.27 -7.22
N LEU A 76 3.91 1.36 -8.50
CA LEU A 76 3.12 0.34 -9.19
C LEU A 76 3.87 -0.99 -9.39
N HIS A 77 5.19 -0.99 -9.30
CA HIS A 77 6.01 -2.20 -9.35
C HIS A 77 6.38 -2.74 -7.97
N SER A 78 6.15 -1.96 -6.91
CA SER A 78 6.56 -2.33 -5.55
C SER A 78 5.61 -3.35 -4.90
N THR A 79 6.17 -4.17 -4.03
CA THR A 79 5.50 -5.15 -3.18
C THR A 79 5.70 -4.80 -1.72
N ILE A 80 4.59 -4.65 -0.97
CA ILE A 80 4.63 -4.26 0.44
C ILE A 80 4.04 -5.36 1.31
N GLY A 81 4.82 -5.83 2.29
CA GLY A 81 4.36 -6.77 3.30
C GLY A 81 3.73 -6.03 4.46
N VAL A 82 2.45 -6.25 4.74
CA VAL A 82 1.76 -5.72 5.92
C VAL A 82 1.45 -6.87 6.86
N VAL A 83 2.05 -6.82 8.05
CA VAL A 83 1.90 -7.86 9.06
C VAL A 83 1.01 -7.37 10.18
N GLY A 84 -0.15 -7.99 10.33
CA GLY A 84 -1.22 -7.58 11.23
C GLY A 84 -2.29 -6.73 10.52
N VAL A 85 -3.54 -7.12 10.69
CA VAL A 85 -4.76 -6.45 10.16
C VAL A 85 -5.66 -6.06 11.33
N GLY A 86 -5.06 -5.36 12.31
CA GLY A 86 -5.78 -4.58 13.32
C GLY A 86 -6.28 -3.24 12.77
N GLU A 87 -6.63 -2.31 13.66
CA GLU A 87 -7.06 -0.95 13.27
C GLU A 87 -5.99 -0.24 12.41
N LEU A 88 -4.73 -0.30 12.85
CA LEU A 88 -3.61 0.33 12.16
C LEU A 88 -3.34 -0.33 10.80
N GLY A 89 -3.17 -1.65 10.78
CA GLY A 89 -2.86 -2.40 9.55
C GLY A 89 -3.93 -2.21 8.47
N LYS A 90 -5.21 -2.22 8.86
CA LYS A 90 -6.31 -1.92 7.92
C LYS A 90 -6.19 -0.52 7.33
N ALA A 91 -5.95 0.50 8.18
CA ALA A 91 -5.79 1.88 7.71
C ALA A 91 -4.59 2.03 6.77
N VAL A 92 -3.45 1.40 7.08
CA VAL A 92 -2.27 1.39 6.22
C VAL A 92 -2.59 0.76 4.87
N ILE A 93 -3.18 -0.43 4.85
CA ILE A 93 -3.55 -1.16 3.63
C ILE A 93 -4.44 -0.30 2.73
N GLU A 94 -5.44 0.37 3.30
CA GLU A 94 -6.33 1.26 2.54
C GLU A 94 -5.58 2.46 1.96
N ILE A 95 -4.67 3.08 2.72
CA ILE A 95 -3.90 4.23 2.26
C ILE A 95 -2.93 3.83 1.14
N ILE A 96 -2.16 2.75 1.31
CA ILE A 96 -1.19 2.32 0.29
C ILE A 96 -1.87 1.82 -0.99
N ALA A 97 -3.08 1.26 -0.90
CA ALA A 97 -3.90 0.93 -2.06
C ALA A 97 -4.35 2.17 -2.84
N ARG A 98 -4.71 3.27 -2.14
CA ARG A 98 -5.04 4.57 -2.76
C ARG A 98 -3.82 5.21 -3.41
N ILE A 99 -2.65 5.07 -2.78
CA ILE A 99 -1.37 5.56 -3.30
C ILE A 99 -0.96 4.81 -4.59
N GLY A 100 -1.44 3.58 -4.78
CA GLY A 100 -1.19 2.80 -6.00
C GLY A 100 0.05 1.90 -5.91
N ILE A 101 0.34 1.38 -4.73
CA ILE A 101 1.29 0.28 -4.57
C ILE A 101 0.84 -0.91 -5.42
N GLY A 102 1.76 -1.51 -6.19
CA GLY A 102 1.45 -2.61 -7.09
C GLY A 102 0.91 -3.84 -6.37
N HIS A 103 1.63 -4.32 -5.36
CA HIS A 103 1.28 -5.54 -4.66
C HIS A 103 1.32 -5.37 -3.14
N ILE A 104 0.33 -5.95 -2.45
CA ILE A 104 0.28 -5.96 -0.98
C ILE A 104 0.20 -7.42 -0.51
N ILE A 105 1.21 -7.85 0.23
CA ILE A 105 1.19 -9.13 0.93
C ILE A 105 0.62 -8.88 2.33
N ILE A 106 -0.51 -9.52 2.65
CA ILE A 106 -1.24 -9.31 3.90
C ILE A 106 -1.11 -10.56 4.77
N ILE A 107 -0.51 -10.42 5.95
CA ILE A 107 -0.21 -11.52 6.86
C ILE A 107 -0.94 -11.29 8.19
N ASP A 108 -1.91 -12.14 8.53
CA ASP A 108 -2.56 -12.16 9.85
C ASP A 108 -3.17 -13.54 10.09
N HIS A 109 -3.22 -13.98 11.35
CA HIS A 109 -3.81 -15.27 11.75
C HIS A 109 -5.17 -15.14 12.44
N LYS A 110 -5.63 -13.91 12.72
CA LYS A 110 -6.86 -13.65 13.48
C LYS A 110 -8.07 -13.49 12.57
N ASP A 111 -9.20 -14.02 13.02
CA ASP A 111 -10.50 -13.81 12.40
C ASP A 111 -11.13 -12.48 12.85
N LEU A 112 -12.12 -12.00 12.09
CA LEU A 112 -12.94 -10.87 12.52
C LEU A 112 -13.82 -11.30 13.70
N ASN A 113 -13.80 -10.49 14.75
CA ASN A 113 -14.66 -10.63 15.93
C ASN A 113 -15.46 -9.33 16.14
N GLU A 114 -16.43 -9.37 17.07
CA GLU A 114 -17.36 -8.26 17.35
C GLU A 114 -16.66 -6.93 17.67
N THR A 115 -15.46 -6.96 18.24
CA THR A 115 -14.69 -5.75 18.60
C THR A 115 -13.93 -5.12 17.42
N ASN A 116 -13.85 -5.79 16.26
CA ASN A 116 -13.04 -5.37 15.10
C ASN A 116 -13.89 -4.90 13.90
N PHE A 117 -15.11 -4.45 14.14
CA PHE A 117 -16.14 -4.36 13.11
C PHE A 117 -16.28 -3.02 12.39
N THR A 118 -16.72 -3.10 11.14
CA THR A 118 -17.22 -1.95 10.36
C THR A 118 -18.58 -2.26 9.71
N ILE A 119 -19.03 -3.52 9.65
CA ILE A 119 -20.34 -3.93 9.06
C ILE A 119 -20.79 -5.25 9.68
N GLU A 120 -22.02 -5.32 10.20
CA GLU A 120 -22.61 -6.45 10.94
C GLU A 120 -22.47 -7.85 10.27
N ASN A 121 -22.33 -7.88 8.95
CA ASN A 121 -22.37 -9.09 8.12
C ASN A 121 -21.03 -9.82 7.91
N ASN A 122 -19.94 -9.39 8.55
CA ASN A 122 -18.59 -9.95 8.34
C ASN A 122 -18.04 -10.81 9.50
N ILE A 123 -18.86 -11.20 10.48
CA ILE A 123 -18.39 -11.94 11.68
C ILE A 123 -17.94 -13.33 11.22
N GLY A 124 -16.76 -13.78 11.66
CA GLY A 124 -16.20 -15.08 11.28
C GLY A 124 -15.54 -15.12 9.89
N ILE A 125 -15.53 -14.01 9.14
CA ILE A 125 -14.68 -13.89 7.95
C ILE A 125 -13.24 -13.58 8.40
N LYS A 126 -12.26 -14.20 7.75
CA LYS A 126 -10.84 -13.87 7.98
C LYS A 126 -10.57 -12.38 7.75
N LYS A 127 -9.87 -11.72 8.67
CA LYS A 127 -9.53 -10.28 8.58
C LYS A 127 -8.87 -9.92 7.25
N ILE A 128 -7.92 -10.74 6.83
CA ILE A 128 -7.17 -10.56 5.58
C ILE A 128 -8.08 -10.57 4.35
N THR A 129 -9.16 -11.37 4.35
CA THR A 129 -10.12 -11.44 3.24
C THR A 129 -10.94 -10.17 3.14
N ALA A 130 -11.35 -9.60 4.27
CA ALA A 130 -12.06 -8.32 4.29
C ALA A 130 -11.15 -7.17 3.80
N ALA A 131 -9.88 -7.16 4.24
CA ALA A 131 -8.89 -6.19 3.76
C ALA A 131 -8.67 -6.31 2.24
N ALA A 132 -8.53 -7.52 1.70
CA ALA A 132 -8.37 -7.76 0.26
C ALA A 132 -9.54 -7.21 -0.56
N LYS A 133 -10.78 -7.48 -0.14
CA LYS A 133 -11.99 -6.93 -0.78
C LYS A 133 -12.02 -5.41 -0.74
N GLN A 134 -11.53 -4.81 0.35
CA GLN A 134 -11.46 -3.36 0.47
C GLN A 134 -10.41 -2.77 -0.47
N VAL A 135 -9.25 -3.41 -0.61
CA VAL A 135 -8.22 -3.02 -1.59
C VAL A 135 -8.79 -3.05 -3.02
N GLU A 136 -9.49 -4.12 -3.40
CA GLU A 136 -10.09 -4.25 -4.73
C GLU A 136 -11.11 -3.14 -5.02
N LYS A 137 -11.95 -2.78 -4.03
CA LYS A 137 -12.90 -1.66 -4.13
C LYS A 137 -12.21 -0.31 -4.28
N ILE A 138 -11.09 -0.11 -3.58
CA ILE A 138 -10.33 1.14 -3.61
C ILE A 138 -9.60 1.28 -4.96
N ASN A 139 -8.90 0.23 -5.36
CA ASN A 139 -8.05 0.22 -6.54
C ASN A 139 -7.89 -1.20 -7.08
N SER A 140 -8.70 -1.54 -8.07
CA SER A 140 -8.64 -2.82 -8.80
C SER A 140 -7.34 -3.07 -9.57
N GLY A 141 -6.49 -2.04 -9.69
CA GLY A 141 -5.12 -2.16 -10.18
C GLY A 141 -4.13 -2.66 -9.12
N VAL A 142 -4.53 -2.85 -7.86
CA VAL A 142 -3.66 -3.35 -6.78
C VAL A 142 -3.96 -4.82 -6.51
N SER A 143 -2.91 -5.64 -6.42
CA SER A 143 -3.02 -7.09 -6.18
C SER A 143 -2.77 -7.37 -4.71
N THR A 144 -3.44 -8.37 -4.17
CA THR A 144 -3.18 -8.83 -2.80
C THR A 144 -2.81 -10.31 -2.77
N THR A 145 -1.89 -10.68 -1.87
CA THR A 145 -1.61 -12.08 -1.51
C THR A 145 -1.88 -12.24 -0.02
N LEU A 146 -2.64 -13.27 0.36
CA LEU A 146 -3.16 -13.41 1.72
C LEU A 146 -2.53 -14.62 2.41
N TYR A 147 -1.92 -14.38 3.57
CA TYR A 147 -1.36 -15.42 4.41
C TYR A 147 -2.08 -15.44 5.76
N SER A 148 -2.98 -16.41 5.91
CA SER A 148 -3.78 -16.64 7.12
C SER A 148 -2.99 -17.40 8.20
N ILE A 149 -1.81 -16.94 8.57
CA ILE A 149 -0.85 -17.67 9.41
C ILE A 149 -0.16 -16.76 10.41
N LYS A 150 0.24 -17.32 11.56
CA LYS A 150 1.07 -16.60 12.54
C LYS A 150 2.51 -16.67 12.08
N LEU A 151 3.21 -15.53 12.13
CA LEU A 151 4.64 -15.50 11.84
C LEU A 151 5.42 -16.33 12.85
N ASN A 152 6.44 -17.00 12.34
CA ASN A 152 7.42 -17.75 13.12
C ASN A 152 8.72 -17.88 12.32
N GLN A 153 9.79 -18.35 12.97
CA GLN A 153 11.11 -18.49 12.36
C GLN A 153 11.14 -19.36 11.10
N LYS A 154 10.18 -20.29 10.92
CA LYS A 154 10.15 -21.20 9.77
C LYS A 154 9.52 -20.58 8.53
N ASN A 155 8.66 -19.57 8.68
CA ASN A 155 7.91 -18.99 7.57
C ASN A 155 8.29 -17.54 7.26
N VAL A 156 8.81 -16.79 8.23
CA VAL A 156 8.99 -15.34 8.11
C VAL A 156 9.88 -14.94 6.94
N LEU A 157 10.98 -15.67 6.70
CA LEU A 157 11.89 -15.38 5.60
C LEU A 157 11.17 -15.50 4.25
N GLN A 158 10.54 -16.65 4.00
CA GLN A 158 9.83 -16.90 2.73
C GLN A 158 8.70 -15.90 2.48
N LEU A 159 8.02 -15.45 3.53
CA LEU A 159 6.88 -14.54 3.41
C LEU A 159 7.32 -13.10 3.11
N LEU A 160 8.50 -12.70 3.57
CA LEU A 160 8.99 -11.33 3.47
C LEU A 160 10.01 -11.11 2.35
N ASP A 161 10.73 -12.14 1.92
CA ASP A 161 11.68 -12.10 0.79
C ASP A 161 11.17 -11.37 -0.47
N PRO A 162 9.90 -11.53 -0.92
CA PRO A 162 9.41 -10.79 -2.09
C PRO A 162 9.06 -9.31 -1.83
N CYS A 163 9.21 -8.80 -0.61
CA CYS A 163 8.79 -7.45 -0.25
C CYS A 163 9.91 -6.42 -0.47
N ASP A 164 9.55 -5.27 -1.02
CA ASP A 164 10.44 -4.10 -1.09
C ASP A 164 10.44 -3.31 0.22
N VAL A 165 9.34 -3.36 0.98
CA VAL A 165 9.19 -2.75 2.33
C VAL A 165 8.24 -3.60 3.15
N VAL A 166 8.50 -3.71 4.46
CA VAL A 166 7.60 -4.36 5.42
C VAL A 166 7.03 -3.32 6.38
N VAL A 167 5.74 -3.44 6.70
CA VAL A 167 5.06 -2.67 7.74
C VAL A 167 4.67 -3.60 8.89
N ASP A 168 5.19 -3.31 10.08
CA ASP A 168 4.80 -3.99 11.32
C ASP A 168 3.56 -3.31 11.94
N ALA A 169 2.42 -3.98 11.84
CA ALA A 169 1.16 -3.63 12.49
C ALA A 169 0.63 -4.80 13.34
N THR A 170 1.53 -5.65 13.86
CA THR A 170 1.18 -6.92 14.54
C THR A 170 0.59 -6.71 15.93
N ASN A 171 1.02 -5.64 16.60
CA ASN A 171 0.81 -5.37 18.03
C ASN A 171 1.25 -6.54 18.94
N ASP A 172 2.22 -7.35 18.49
CA ASP A 172 2.74 -8.52 19.19
C ASP A 172 4.26 -8.44 19.27
N LYS A 173 4.79 -8.25 20.48
CA LYS A 173 6.23 -8.00 20.69
C LYS A 173 7.13 -9.08 20.10
N ASP A 174 6.74 -10.35 20.26
CA ASP A 174 7.52 -11.48 19.75
C ASP A 174 7.56 -11.46 18.21
N SER A 175 6.43 -11.17 17.56
CA SER A 175 6.35 -10.99 16.11
C SER A 175 7.16 -9.77 15.65
N SER A 176 7.11 -8.63 16.37
CA SER A 176 7.89 -7.43 16.05
C SER A 176 9.40 -7.69 16.08
N ILE A 177 9.90 -8.37 17.12
CA ILE A 177 11.33 -8.73 17.23
C ILE A 177 11.73 -9.69 16.10
N LEU A 178 10.88 -10.68 15.80
CA LEU A 178 11.12 -11.61 14.69
C LEU A 178 11.18 -10.87 13.35
N LEU A 179 10.27 -9.91 13.12
CA LEU A 179 10.26 -9.08 11.92
C LEU A 179 11.54 -8.27 11.80
N GLU A 180 11.93 -7.54 12.85
CA GLU A 180 13.13 -6.70 12.87
C GLU A 180 14.39 -7.51 12.55
N ASN A 181 14.56 -8.67 13.17
CA ASN A 181 15.71 -9.54 12.86
C ASN A 181 15.67 -10.02 11.41
N THR A 182 14.52 -10.47 10.92
CA THR A 182 14.41 -11.06 9.58
C THR A 182 14.63 -10.02 8.47
N VAL A 183 14.03 -8.83 8.60
CA VAL A 183 14.16 -7.79 7.58
C VAL A 183 15.57 -7.17 7.57
N ASN A 184 16.26 -7.14 8.72
CA ASN A 184 17.68 -6.81 8.77
C ASN A 184 18.52 -7.82 7.97
N ASP A 185 18.28 -9.12 8.15
CA ASP A 185 18.96 -10.17 7.39
C ASP A 185 18.68 -10.08 5.87
N LEU A 186 17.46 -9.69 5.49
CA LEU A 186 17.04 -9.52 4.10
C LEU A 186 17.42 -8.17 3.49
N ASN A 187 17.95 -7.23 4.28
CA ASN A 187 18.14 -5.82 3.89
C ASN A 187 16.86 -5.14 3.37
N ILE A 188 15.71 -5.49 3.95
CA ILE A 188 14.41 -4.90 3.62
C ILE A 188 14.08 -3.79 4.63
N PRO A 189 13.71 -2.57 4.19
CA PRO A 189 13.24 -1.53 5.09
C PRO A 189 12.01 -1.96 5.90
N LEU A 190 12.04 -1.65 7.21
CA LEU A 190 10.93 -1.87 8.13
C LEU A 190 10.30 -0.56 8.57
N VAL A 191 8.97 -0.49 8.48
CA VAL A 191 8.13 0.60 8.98
C VAL A 191 7.42 0.12 10.24
N HIS A 192 7.82 0.64 11.40
CA HIS A 192 7.30 0.20 12.69
C HIS A 192 5.98 0.87 13.05
N SER A 193 5.12 0.14 13.76
CA SER A 193 4.05 0.73 14.55
C SER A 193 4.64 1.33 15.82
N ASN A 194 4.54 2.65 15.96
CA ASN A 194 5.01 3.39 17.15
C ASN A 194 4.26 3.04 18.45
N GLN A 195 3.51 1.94 18.51
CA GLN A 195 2.79 1.53 19.72
C GLN A 195 3.72 0.93 20.79
N HIS A 196 4.98 0.70 20.46
CA HIS A 196 6.01 0.37 21.44
C HIS A 196 7.07 1.47 21.43
N ASP A 197 7.12 2.27 22.49
CA ASP A 197 8.26 3.12 22.84
C ASP A 197 9.49 2.22 23.09
N PHE A 198 10.11 1.71 22.03
CA PHE A 198 11.48 1.25 22.11
C PHE A 198 12.36 2.49 22.05
N THR A 199 12.70 2.95 23.25
CA THR A 199 13.77 3.91 23.53
C THR A 199 15.10 3.35 23.06
N ASN A 200 15.33 3.35 21.75
CA ASN A 200 16.64 3.22 21.10
C ASN A 200 16.55 3.82 19.69
N GLN A 201 16.13 5.09 19.60
CA GLN A 201 16.45 5.94 18.46
C GLN A 201 17.49 6.96 18.92
N VAL A 202 18.64 6.98 18.25
CA VAL A 202 19.51 8.16 18.26
C VAL A 202 18.79 9.24 17.45
N THR A 203 18.06 10.13 18.12
CA THR A 203 17.85 11.56 17.75
C THR A 203 17.04 12.28 18.85
N PRO A 204 17.19 13.60 19.00
CA PRO A 204 17.02 14.28 20.28
C PRO A 204 15.56 14.44 20.71
N LYS A 205 15.34 14.22 22.02
CA LYS A 205 14.10 14.41 22.77
C LYS A 205 13.30 15.64 22.32
N SER A 206 12.01 15.44 22.05
CA SER A 206 11.00 16.45 22.34
C SER A 206 9.82 15.85 23.09
N THR A 207 9.37 16.63 24.06
CA THR A 207 8.49 16.40 25.21
C THR A 207 7.05 16.00 24.90
N LYS A 208 6.50 15.22 25.85
CA LYS A 208 5.09 14.85 26.11
C LYS A 208 4.03 15.90 25.75
N ASN A 209 2.92 15.41 25.20
CA ASN A 209 1.58 15.64 25.76
C ASN A 209 0.59 14.57 25.24
N GLU A 210 0.05 13.77 26.16
CA GLU A 210 -1.01 12.79 25.93
C GLU A 210 -2.38 13.48 25.87
N TYR A 211 -3.14 13.21 24.81
CA TYR A 211 -4.60 13.20 24.87
C TYR A 211 -5.11 11.95 24.15
N ASN A 212 -5.99 11.21 24.84
CA ASN A 212 -6.69 10.03 24.36
C ASN A 212 -7.54 10.36 23.12
N LEU A 213 -7.07 9.91 21.96
CA LEU A 213 -7.75 9.98 20.66
C LEU A 213 -7.32 8.75 19.85
N SER A 214 -7.62 7.54 20.35
CA SER A 214 -7.14 6.26 19.79
C SER A 214 -7.35 6.15 18.26
N TYR A 215 -8.49 6.62 17.75
CA TYR A 215 -8.78 6.61 16.31
C TYR A 215 -8.02 7.68 15.50
N CYS A 216 -7.94 8.92 15.99
CA CYS A 216 -7.17 9.97 15.31
C CYS A 216 -5.67 9.67 15.31
N ASN A 217 -5.16 9.05 16.38
CA ASN A 217 -3.77 8.60 16.43
C ASN A 217 -3.50 7.48 15.44
N SER A 218 -4.38 6.47 15.32
CA SER A 218 -4.21 5.38 14.36
C SER A 218 -4.24 5.85 12.91
N PHE A 219 -5.14 6.75 12.53
CA PHE A 219 -5.18 7.30 11.17
C PHE A 219 -3.96 8.16 10.84
N MET A 220 -3.55 9.06 11.76
CA MET A 220 -2.34 9.88 11.57
C MET A 220 -1.08 9.00 11.50
N THR A 221 -1.00 7.97 12.34
CA THR A 221 0.09 6.98 12.31
C THR A 221 0.10 6.21 11.00
N ALA A 222 -1.06 5.74 10.53
CA ALA A 222 -1.18 5.03 9.27
C ALA A 222 -0.74 5.90 8.07
N ASN A 223 -1.10 7.19 8.05
CA ASN A 223 -0.63 8.12 7.03
C ASN A 223 0.88 8.29 7.09
N ARG A 224 1.47 8.43 8.29
CA ARG A 224 2.91 8.54 8.46
C ARG A 224 3.63 7.28 7.97
N GLN A 225 3.13 6.10 8.33
CA GLN A 225 3.68 4.81 7.89
C GLN A 225 3.57 4.65 6.37
N ALA A 226 2.44 5.00 5.77
CA ALA A 226 2.29 4.97 4.32
C ALA A 226 3.26 5.95 3.63
N GLN A 227 3.52 7.12 4.22
CA GLN A 227 4.51 8.05 3.71
C GLN A 227 5.94 7.51 3.86
N GLU A 228 6.27 6.83 4.96
CA GLU A 228 7.55 6.16 5.16
C GLU A 228 7.76 5.02 4.14
N VAL A 229 6.71 4.27 3.81
CA VAL A 229 6.72 3.30 2.69
C VAL A 229 7.06 3.99 1.37
N VAL A 230 6.33 5.05 1.03
CA VAL A 230 6.56 5.81 -0.22
C VAL A 230 8.00 6.35 -0.26
N ASN A 231 8.49 6.90 0.84
CA ASN A 231 9.85 7.44 0.94
C ASN A 231 10.91 6.34 0.81
N SER A 232 10.65 5.15 1.34
CA SER A 232 11.57 4.01 1.26
C SER A 232 11.69 3.51 -0.18
N ILE A 233 10.57 3.41 -0.90
CA ILE A 233 10.57 3.06 -2.33
C ILE A 233 11.27 4.15 -3.15
N ALA A 234 10.96 5.42 -2.87
CA ALA A 234 11.51 6.55 -3.63
C ALA A 234 13.04 6.71 -3.49
N LYS A 235 13.64 6.24 -2.39
CA LYS A 235 15.10 6.23 -2.21
C LYS A 235 15.84 5.23 -3.12
N ASN A 236 15.12 4.26 -3.68
CA ASN A 236 15.68 3.20 -4.52
C ASN A 236 15.50 3.49 -6.03
N ILE A 237 15.05 4.70 -6.39
CA ILE A 237 14.86 5.20 -7.77
C ILE A 237 16.04 6.09 -8.15
#